data_AF-A0A0V0HUQ4-F1
#
_entry.id   AF-A0A0V0HUQ4-F1
#
_cell.length_a   1.000
_cell.length_b   1.000
_cell.length_c   1.000
_cell.angle_alpha   90.00
_cell.angle_beta   90.00
_cell.angle_gamma   90.00
#
_symmetry.space_group_name_H-M   'P 1'
#
loop_
_entity.id
_entity.type
_entity.pdbx_description
1 polymer ?
#
loop_
_entity_poly.entity_id
_entity_poly.type
_entity_poly.pdbx_seq_one_letter_code
_entity_poly.pdbx_strand_id
1 'polypeptide(L)'
;MLFLAISTFFEFLCILLYAFVFPKLPIVKYYRTKAASEGSKTVAADLAAAGIQTEATERADANAKQLERLSNKQLFFQNIDYLLDLFLTYVLTLSIFPGFLYENTGSHKLGSWYALVLIAVYNMFDLIARYIPLIEKIKLKSRKGLMIATLSRFLFIPCFYFTAKYGDQGWMIMLVSFLGLTNGYLTVCVLTVTPQGYKGPEQNALGNLLVLCLLAGLFSGVALDWLWIIGNGKF
;
A
#
# COMPACT_ATOMS: atom_id res chain seq x y z
N MET A 1 -25.52 7.52 12.41
CA MET A 1 -25.18 7.60 13.84
C MET A 1 -24.57 6.32 14.37
N LEU A 2 -25.22 5.15 14.25
CA LEU A 2 -24.66 3.88 14.74
C LEU A 2 -23.30 3.52 14.14
N PHE A 3 -23.15 3.60 12.81
CA PHE A 3 -21.86 3.36 12.13
C PHE A 3 -20.74 4.26 12.64
N LEU A 4 -20.99 5.58 12.71
CA LEU A 4 -20.00 6.55 13.20
C LEU A 4 -19.60 6.25 14.65
N ALA A 5 -20.56 5.97 15.53
CA ALA A 5 -20.28 5.65 16.93
C ALA A 5 -19.42 4.38 17.08
N ILE A 6 -19.71 3.34 16.29
CA ILE A 6 -18.91 2.10 16.29
C ILE A 6 -17.50 2.37 15.76
N SER A 7 -17.36 3.09 14.64
CA SER A 7 -16.05 3.41 14.07
C SER A 7 -15.20 4.25 15.03
N THR A 8 -15.76 5.29 15.64
CA THR A 8 -15.05 6.13 16.62
C THR A 8 -14.62 5.31 17.85
N PHE A 9 -15.45 4.40 18.33
CA PHE A 9 -15.08 3.52 19.44
C PHE A 9 -13.87 2.63 19.09
N PHE A 10 -13.87 2.01 17.89
CA PHE A 10 -12.75 1.19 17.44
C PHE A 10 -11.47 1.99 17.24
N GLU A 11 -11.55 3.20 16.67
CA GLU A 11 -10.40 4.09 16.54
C GLU A 11 -9.81 4.46 17.90
N PHE A 12 -10.66 4.80 18.87
CA PHE A 12 -10.21 5.14 20.21
C PHE A 12 -9.55 3.94 20.90
N LEU A 13 -10.12 2.74 20.75
CA LEU A 13 -9.52 1.51 21.24
C LEU A 13 -8.14 1.24 20.60
N CYS A 14 -8.00 1.43 19.28
CA CYS A 14 -6.72 1.30 18.58
C CYS A 14 -5.67 2.28 19.10
N ILE A 15 -6.05 3.54 19.38
CA ILE A 15 -5.15 4.55 19.96
C ILE A 15 -4.69 4.12 21.36
N LEU A 16 -5.60 3.63 22.21
CA LEU A 16 -5.25 3.14 23.55
C LEU A 16 -4.32 1.93 23.48
N LEU A 17 -4.59 0.96 22.60
CA LEU A 17 -3.71 -0.19 22.39
C LEU A 17 -2.33 0.24 21.89
N TYR A 18 -2.27 1.19 20.95
CA TYR A 18 -1.01 1.74 20.44
C TYR A 18 -0.22 2.49 21.53
N ALA A 19 -0.89 3.25 22.40
CA ALA A 19 -0.23 4.00 23.46
C ALA A 19 0.28 3.10 24.60
N PHE A 20 -0.52 2.12 25.03
CA PHE A 20 -0.25 1.38 26.28
C PHE A 20 0.32 -0.02 26.06
N VAL A 21 -0.06 -0.71 25.00
CA VAL A 21 0.31 -2.12 24.76
C VAL A 21 1.49 -2.21 23.80
N PHE A 22 1.44 -1.47 22.69
CA PHE A 22 2.45 -1.55 21.63
C PHE A 22 3.90 -1.28 22.11
N PRO A 23 4.19 -0.26 22.96
CA PRO A 23 5.55 0.00 23.44
C PRO A 23 6.08 -1.08 24.38
N LYS A 24 5.18 -1.87 25.00
CA LYS A 24 5.55 -2.91 25.96
C LYS A 24 5.91 -4.24 25.28
N LEU A 25 5.59 -4.42 24.00
CA LEU A 25 5.85 -5.66 23.28
C LEU A 25 7.38 -5.91 23.14
N PRO A 26 7.87 -7.12 23.42
CA PRO A 26 9.30 -7.44 23.38
C PRO A 26 9.94 -7.16 22.01
N ILE A 27 9.20 -7.47 20.94
CA ILE A 27 9.64 -7.24 19.55
C ILE A 27 9.83 -5.75 19.26
N VAL A 28 8.93 -4.90 19.75
CA VAL A 28 8.99 -3.45 19.55
C VAL A 28 10.18 -2.87 20.31
N LYS A 29 10.42 -3.31 21.55
CA LYS A 29 11.61 -2.91 22.32
C LYS A 29 12.90 -3.28 21.58
N TYR A 30 13.00 -4.51 21.07
CA TYR A 30 14.18 -4.97 20.32
C TYR A 30 14.48 -4.08 19.09
N TYR A 31 13.49 -3.84 18.24
CA TYR A 31 13.69 -3.02 17.04
C TYR A 31 13.93 -1.54 17.35
N ARG A 32 13.29 -1.00 18.40
CA ARG A 32 13.54 0.38 18.79
C ARG A 32 14.96 0.57 19.35
N THR A 33 15.45 -0.34 20.19
CA THR A 33 16.84 -0.31 20.69
C THR A 33 17.84 -0.43 19.54
N LYS A 34 17.57 -1.33 18.59
CA LYS A 34 18.41 -1.49 17.38
C LYS A 34 18.44 -0.19 16.54
N ALA A 35 17.29 0.41 16.26
CA ALA A 35 17.23 1.66 15.50
C ALA A 35 17.83 2.86 16.24
N ALA A 36 17.77 2.89 17.58
CA ALA A 36 18.48 3.89 18.39
C ALA A 36 20.00 3.73 18.26
N SER A 37 20.51 2.50 18.28
CA SER A 37 21.94 2.22 18.05
C SER A 37 22.42 2.57 16.63
N GLU A 38 21.51 2.58 15.66
CA GLU A 38 21.75 3.00 14.27
C GLU A 38 21.53 4.52 14.04
N GLY A 39 21.34 5.30 15.12
CA GLY A 39 21.30 6.77 15.06
C GLY A 39 19.91 7.41 14.86
N SER A 40 18.81 6.67 15.09
CA SER A 40 17.45 7.21 14.97
C SER A 40 17.02 8.04 16.19
N LYS A 41 16.97 9.37 16.06
CA LYS A 41 16.57 10.30 17.13
C LYS A 41 15.10 10.18 17.54
N THR A 42 14.19 9.86 16.61
CA THR A 42 12.75 9.70 16.92
C THR A 42 12.50 8.44 17.76
N VAL A 43 13.24 7.38 17.48
CA VAL A 43 13.15 6.12 18.21
C VAL A 43 13.78 6.22 19.60
N ALA A 44 14.85 7.01 19.74
CA ALA A 44 15.44 7.32 21.05
C ALA A 44 14.45 8.06 21.97
N ALA A 45 13.66 8.99 21.43
CA ALA A 45 12.60 9.67 22.18
C ALA A 45 11.47 8.70 22.60
N ASP A 46 11.05 7.80 21.70
CA ASP A 46 10.07 6.74 22.01
C ASP A 46 10.59 5.74 23.07
N LEU A 47 11.90 5.44 23.07
CA LEU A 47 12.54 4.58 24.07
C LEU A 47 12.61 5.26 25.44
N ALA A 48 12.92 6.56 25.44
CA ALA A 48 12.94 7.40 26.64
C ALA A 48 11.53 7.53 27.25
N ALA A 49 10.50 7.71 26.41
CA ALA A 49 9.10 7.72 26.83
C ALA A 49 8.64 6.35 27.38
N ALA A 50 9.26 5.25 26.94
CA ALA A 50 9.03 3.90 27.45
C ALA A 50 9.85 3.55 28.73
N GLY A 51 10.63 4.49 29.27
CA GLY A 51 11.35 4.34 30.54
C GLY A 51 12.62 3.48 30.48
N ILE A 52 13.14 3.18 29.29
CA ILE A 52 14.36 2.37 29.12
C ILE A 52 15.56 3.32 28.95
N GLN A 53 16.00 3.91 30.05
CA GLN A 53 17.32 4.56 30.10
C GLN A 53 18.32 3.60 30.73
N THR A 54 19.27 3.09 29.94
CA THR A 54 20.52 2.56 30.47
C THR A 54 21.58 2.61 29.35
N GLU A 55 22.61 3.44 29.54
CA GLU A 55 23.95 3.37 28.94
C GLU A 55 24.13 3.48 27.41
N ALA A 56 23.07 3.38 26.59
CA ALA A 56 23.18 3.38 25.13
C ALA A 56 23.43 4.77 24.52
N THR A 57 23.07 5.85 25.21
CA THR A 57 23.12 7.23 24.68
C THR A 57 24.56 7.74 24.48
N GLU A 58 25.51 7.36 25.33
CA GLU A 58 26.90 7.80 25.21
C GLU A 58 27.70 7.04 24.13
N ARG A 59 27.39 5.76 23.90
CA ARG A 59 27.98 4.99 22.78
C ARG A 59 27.37 5.33 21.42
N ALA A 60 26.11 5.79 21.40
CA ALA A 60 25.43 6.20 20.17
C ALA A 60 26.05 7.46 19.56
N ASP A 61 26.44 8.44 20.38
CA ASP A 61 27.04 9.69 19.88
C ASP A 61 28.44 9.50 19.27
N ALA A 62 29.21 8.52 19.75
CA ALA A 62 30.53 8.20 19.20
C ALA A 62 30.46 7.46 17.85
N ASN A 63 29.52 6.52 17.68
CA ASN A 63 29.34 5.75 16.44
C ASN A 63 28.48 6.47 15.39
N ALA A 64 27.61 7.41 15.78
CA ALA A 64 26.78 8.20 14.86
C ALA A 64 27.60 9.09 13.92
N LYS A 65 28.83 9.46 14.29
CA LYS A 65 29.76 10.22 13.43
C LYS A 65 30.31 9.41 12.24
N GLN A 66 30.22 8.07 12.26
CA GLN A 66 30.88 7.22 11.27
C GLN A 66 29.93 6.54 10.28
N LEU A 67 28.61 6.62 10.50
CA LEU A 67 27.61 6.04 9.61
C LEU A 67 26.91 7.14 8.80
N GLU A 68 27.46 7.51 7.64
CA GLU A 68 26.79 8.41 6.71
C GLU A 68 25.40 7.84 6.37
N ARG A 69 24.35 8.53 6.83
CA ARG A 69 22.94 8.19 6.58
C ARG A 69 22.50 8.89 5.31
N LEU A 70 21.87 8.15 4.39
CA LEU A 70 21.29 8.75 3.19
C LEU A 70 20.18 9.75 3.57
N SER A 71 20.15 10.88 2.89
CA SER A 71 19.09 11.87 3.03
C SER A 71 17.79 11.36 2.39
N ASN A 72 16.63 11.79 2.90
CA ASN A 72 15.31 11.45 2.32
C ASN A 72 15.23 11.77 0.82
N LYS A 73 15.90 12.83 0.36
CA LYS A 73 15.97 13.16 -1.07
C LYS A 73 16.76 12.12 -1.87
N GLN A 74 17.89 11.66 -1.33
CA GLN A 74 18.69 10.62 -1.98
C GLN A 74 17.94 9.29 -2.03
N LEU A 75 17.27 8.92 -0.93
CA LEU A 75 16.40 7.73 -0.86
C LEU A 75 15.27 7.81 -1.88
N PHE A 76 14.64 8.98 -2.05
CA PHE A 76 13.61 9.19 -3.06
C PHE A 76 14.15 8.97 -4.48
N PHE A 77 15.24 9.65 -4.86
CA PHE A 77 15.79 9.54 -6.21
C PHE A 77 16.33 8.14 -6.52
N GLN A 78 16.90 7.44 -5.54
CA GLN A 78 17.41 6.08 -5.74
C GLN A 78 16.29 5.04 -5.97
N ASN A 79 15.10 5.27 -5.40
CA ASN A 79 13.97 4.34 -5.43
C ASN A 79 12.75 4.89 -6.17
N ILE A 80 12.95 5.90 -7.03
CA ILE A 80 11.86 6.60 -7.72
C ILE A 80 10.99 5.67 -8.55
N ASP A 81 11.58 4.63 -9.13
CA ASP A 81 10.88 3.61 -9.90
C ASP A 81 9.95 2.76 -9.03
N TYR A 82 10.38 2.33 -7.84
CA TYR A 82 9.52 1.60 -6.91
C TYR A 82 8.40 2.48 -6.36
N LEU A 83 8.71 3.76 -6.10
CA LEU A 83 7.73 4.74 -5.67
C LEU A 83 6.69 4.99 -6.78
N LEU A 84 7.13 5.10 -8.03
CA LEU A 84 6.27 5.20 -9.20
C LEU A 84 5.47 3.92 -9.42
N ASP A 85 6.05 2.74 -9.25
CA ASP A 85 5.35 1.46 -9.39
C ASP A 85 4.15 1.38 -8.44
N LEU A 86 4.37 1.74 -7.18
CA LEU A 86 3.32 1.77 -6.18
C LEU A 86 2.27 2.83 -6.50
N PHE A 87 2.71 4.05 -6.82
CA PHE A 87 1.82 5.14 -7.21
C PHE A 87 0.91 4.74 -8.38
N LEU A 88 1.49 4.29 -9.50
CA LEU A 88 0.77 3.91 -10.72
C LEU A 88 -0.16 2.71 -10.48
N THR A 89 0.24 1.75 -9.65
CA THR A 89 -0.61 0.61 -9.27
C THR A 89 -1.90 1.09 -8.62
N TYR A 90 -1.82 2.04 -7.69
CA TYR A 90 -2.98 2.58 -6.98
C TYR A 90 -3.80 3.57 -7.82
N VAL A 91 -3.14 4.42 -8.61
CA VAL A 91 -3.81 5.32 -9.57
C VAL A 91 -4.69 4.51 -10.51
N LEU A 92 -4.13 3.49 -11.15
CA LEU A 92 -4.86 2.66 -12.10
C LEU A 92 -6.00 1.90 -11.42
N THR A 93 -5.72 1.26 -10.29
CA THR A 93 -6.72 0.44 -9.60
C THR A 93 -7.91 1.29 -9.17
N LEU A 94 -7.67 2.47 -8.59
CA LEU A 94 -8.75 3.35 -8.17
C LEU A 94 -9.42 4.13 -9.31
N SER A 95 -8.74 4.28 -10.46
CA SER A 95 -9.38 4.84 -11.66
C SER A 95 -10.39 3.88 -12.31
N ILE A 96 -10.38 2.59 -11.96
CA ILE A 96 -11.30 1.57 -12.51
C ILE A 96 -12.27 1.10 -11.42
N PHE A 97 -11.79 0.90 -10.19
CA PHE A 97 -12.59 0.43 -9.08
C PHE A 97 -12.67 1.53 -8.01
N PRO A 98 -13.85 1.93 -7.51
CA PRO A 98 -15.16 1.35 -7.75
C PRO A 98 -15.97 1.97 -8.90
N GLY A 99 -15.78 3.25 -9.26
CA GLY A 99 -16.74 4.04 -10.03
C GLY A 99 -17.17 3.43 -11.36
N PHE A 100 -16.21 3.03 -12.21
CA PHE A 100 -16.52 2.40 -13.50
C PHE A 100 -17.44 1.17 -13.36
N LEU A 101 -17.25 0.35 -12.32
CA LEU A 101 -18.01 -0.89 -12.11
C LEU A 101 -19.43 -0.67 -11.58
N TYR A 102 -19.67 0.49 -10.94
CA TYR A 102 -21.00 0.84 -10.44
C TYR A 102 -21.90 1.42 -11.54
N GLU A 103 -21.32 2.10 -12.53
CA GLU A 103 -22.08 3.01 -13.39
C GLU A 103 -22.11 2.59 -14.87
N ASN A 104 -21.04 1.96 -15.38
CA ASN A 104 -20.89 1.66 -16.81
C ASN A 104 -21.27 0.24 -17.21
N THR A 105 -21.91 -0.47 -16.29
CA THR A 105 -22.22 -1.87 -16.41
C THR A 105 -23.74 -1.99 -16.47
N GLY A 106 -24.28 -2.19 -17.68
CA GLY A 106 -25.72 -2.11 -17.99
C GLY A 106 -26.68 -3.04 -17.23
N SER A 107 -27.78 -3.45 -17.85
CA SER A 107 -28.79 -4.27 -17.17
C SER A 107 -28.25 -5.67 -16.85
N HIS A 108 -27.98 -5.88 -15.57
CA HIS A 108 -27.33 -7.07 -15.02
C HIS A 108 -28.33 -8.01 -14.37
N LYS A 109 -28.20 -9.33 -14.58
CA LYS A 109 -29.08 -10.36 -13.95
C LYS A 109 -29.03 -10.34 -12.42
N LEU A 110 -27.93 -9.82 -11.86
CA LEU A 110 -27.68 -9.71 -10.42
C LEU A 110 -28.28 -8.44 -9.79
N GLY A 111 -28.81 -7.50 -10.60
CA GLY A 111 -29.41 -6.27 -10.12
C GLY A 111 -28.49 -5.50 -9.16
N SER A 112 -29.01 -5.14 -7.98
CA SER A 112 -28.29 -4.40 -6.94
C SER A 112 -27.12 -5.17 -6.30
N TRP A 113 -27.09 -6.50 -6.40
CA TRP A 113 -26.01 -7.32 -5.82
C TRP A 113 -24.74 -7.33 -6.68
N TYR A 114 -24.82 -6.88 -7.92
CA TYR A 114 -23.72 -6.95 -8.86
C TYR A 114 -22.45 -6.24 -8.35
N ALA A 115 -22.58 -4.99 -7.91
CA ALA A 115 -21.47 -4.23 -7.39
C ALA A 115 -20.88 -4.86 -6.11
N LEU A 116 -21.73 -5.37 -5.21
CA LEU A 116 -21.30 -6.05 -3.99
C LEU A 116 -20.47 -7.30 -4.31
N VAL A 117 -20.90 -8.09 -5.31
CA VAL A 117 -20.15 -9.27 -5.75
C VAL A 117 -18.79 -8.87 -6.32
N LEU A 118 -18.72 -7.83 -7.16
CA LEU A 118 -17.45 -7.36 -7.72
C LEU A 118 -16.48 -6.87 -6.64
N ILE A 119 -16.97 -6.10 -5.67
CA ILE A 119 -16.18 -5.65 -4.51
C ILE A 119 -15.67 -6.85 -3.70
N ALA A 120 -16.54 -7.83 -3.43
CA ALA A 120 -16.17 -9.01 -2.66
C ALA A 120 -15.09 -9.84 -3.40
N VAL A 121 -15.28 -10.06 -4.70
CA VAL A 121 -14.32 -10.77 -5.55
C VAL A 121 -12.99 -10.04 -5.61
N TYR A 122 -13.00 -8.72 -5.86
CA TYR A 122 -11.78 -7.90 -5.85
C TYR A 122 -11.00 -8.06 -4.54
N ASN A 123 -11.66 -7.85 -3.39
CA ASN A 123 -11.02 -7.91 -2.09
C ASN A 123 -10.53 -9.33 -1.74
N MET A 124 -11.27 -10.37 -2.13
CA MET A 124 -10.87 -11.76 -1.91
C MET A 124 -9.59 -12.10 -2.69
N PHE A 125 -9.53 -11.75 -3.98
CA PHE A 125 -8.33 -12.00 -4.79
C PHE A 125 -7.15 -11.11 -4.40
N ASP A 126 -7.39 -9.85 -4.00
CA ASP A 126 -6.37 -8.97 -3.44
C ASP A 126 -5.77 -9.58 -2.16
N LEU A 127 -6.62 -10.09 -1.27
CA LEU A 127 -6.18 -10.76 -0.04
C LEU A 127 -5.33 -11.99 -0.35
N ILE A 128 -5.82 -12.91 -1.20
CA ILE A 128 -5.07 -14.11 -1.61
C ILE A 128 -3.70 -13.71 -2.17
N ALA A 129 -3.67 -12.68 -3.03
CA ALA A 129 -2.45 -12.25 -3.69
C ALA A 129 -1.42 -11.64 -2.75
N ARG A 130 -1.83 -11.03 -1.63
CA ARG A 130 -0.89 -10.52 -0.61
C ARG A 130 -0.10 -11.65 0.09
N TYR A 131 -0.66 -12.87 0.12
CA TYR A 131 0.02 -14.03 0.69
C TYR A 131 0.93 -14.77 -0.31
N ILE A 132 0.75 -14.57 -1.63
CA ILE A 132 1.56 -15.24 -2.66
C ILE A 132 3.08 -14.97 -2.48
N PRO A 133 3.54 -13.73 -2.20
CA PRO A 133 4.97 -13.45 -2.02
C PRO A 133 5.63 -14.12 -0.81
N LEU A 134 4.87 -14.79 0.08
CA LEU A 134 5.44 -15.66 1.11
C LEU A 134 6.21 -16.83 0.51
N ILE A 135 5.82 -17.29 -0.69
CA ILE A 135 6.55 -18.31 -1.43
C ILE A 135 7.69 -17.61 -2.19
N GLU A 136 8.89 -17.65 -1.62
CA GLU A 136 10.06 -16.93 -2.14
C GLU A 136 10.37 -17.19 -3.63
N LYS A 137 10.02 -18.38 -4.15
CA LYS A 137 10.21 -18.73 -5.56
C LYS A 137 9.32 -17.94 -6.51
N ILE A 138 8.14 -17.50 -6.05
CA ILE A 138 7.14 -16.78 -6.85
C ILE A 138 7.27 -15.26 -6.61
N LYS A 139 8.02 -14.83 -5.60
CA LYS A 139 8.21 -13.41 -5.28
C LYS A 139 9.02 -12.70 -6.38
N LEU A 140 8.41 -11.71 -7.02
CA LEU A 140 9.10 -10.88 -8.01
C LEU A 140 10.03 -9.90 -7.30
N LYS A 141 11.32 -10.22 -7.28
CA LYS A 141 12.39 -9.36 -6.73
C LYS A 141 13.04 -8.44 -7.78
N SER A 142 12.73 -8.64 -9.07
CA SER A 142 13.36 -7.90 -10.16
C SER A 142 12.78 -6.50 -10.33
N ARG A 143 13.65 -5.49 -10.23
CA ARG A 143 13.32 -4.07 -10.46
C ARG A 143 12.65 -3.83 -11.81
N LYS A 144 13.25 -4.34 -12.89
CA LYS A 144 12.68 -4.24 -14.25
C LYS A 144 11.38 -5.03 -14.39
N GLY A 145 11.30 -6.19 -13.72
CA GLY A 145 10.10 -7.02 -13.74
C GLY A 145 8.90 -6.32 -13.10
N LEU A 146 9.10 -5.65 -11.97
CA LEU A 146 8.07 -4.87 -11.29
C LEU A 146 7.56 -3.72 -12.17
N MET A 147 8.47 -2.94 -12.75
CA MET A 147 8.10 -1.87 -13.68
C MET A 147 7.29 -2.37 -14.88
N ILE A 148 7.75 -3.44 -15.53
CA ILE A 148 7.02 -4.04 -16.66
C ILE A 148 5.65 -4.55 -16.22
N ALA A 149 5.57 -5.20 -15.06
CA ALA A 149 4.31 -5.71 -14.53
C ALA A 149 3.35 -4.57 -14.12
N THR A 150 3.84 -3.45 -13.61
CA THR A 150 3.02 -2.27 -13.33
C THR A 150 2.50 -1.64 -14.61
N LEU A 151 3.38 -1.45 -15.60
CA LEU A 151 3.02 -0.85 -16.89
C LEU A 151 2.04 -1.73 -17.68
N SER A 152 2.18 -3.06 -17.62
CA SER A 152 1.24 -3.97 -18.28
C SER A 152 -0.17 -3.87 -17.70
N ARG A 153 -0.34 -3.42 -16.44
CA ARG A 153 -1.66 -3.18 -15.87
C ARG A 153 -2.44 -2.12 -16.66
N PHE A 154 -1.81 -1.17 -17.35
CA PHE A 154 -2.55 -0.19 -18.16
C PHE A 154 -3.38 -0.84 -19.28
N LEU A 155 -3.07 -2.09 -19.67
CA LEU A 155 -3.92 -2.89 -20.57
C LEU A 155 -5.28 -3.21 -19.96
N PHE A 156 -5.45 -3.13 -18.64
CA PHE A 156 -6.76 -3.27 -18.00
C PHE A 156 -7.74 -2.20 -18.47
N ILE A 157 -7.31 -0.96 -18.70
CA ILE A 157 -8.20 0.13 -19.13
C ILE A 157 -8.98 -0.25 -20.42
N PRO A 158 -8.31 -0.59 -21.54
CA PRO A 158 -9.02 -0.99 -22.74
C PRO A 158 -9.77 -2.33 -22.58
N CYS A 159 -9.27 -3.26 -21.77
CA CYS A 159 -9.98 -4.51 -21.49
C CYS A 159 -11.31 -4.26 -20.76
N PHE A 160 -11.32 -3.46 -19.70
CA PHE A 160 -12.53 -3.11 -18.96
C PHE A 160 -13.51 -2.34 -19.84
N TYR A 161 -13.04 -1.39 -20.65
CA TYR A 161 -13.88 -0.66 -21.59
C TYR A 161 -14.53 -1.59 -22.63
N PHE A 162 -13.75 -2.52 -23.21
CA PHE A 162 -14.28 -3.48 -24.18
C PHE A 162 -15.28 -4.44 -23.55
N THR A 163 -14.97 -4.97 -22.35
CA THR A 163 -15.85 -5.88 -21.62
C THR A 163 -17.14 -5.18 -21.15
N ALA A 164 -17.11 -3.89 -20.81
CA ALA A 164 -18.33 -3.16 -20.49
C ALA A 164 -19.27 -3.02 -21.70
N LYS A 165 -18.72 -2.91 -22.93
CA LYS A 165 -19.52 -2.72 -24.15
C LYS A 165 -19.99 -4.04 -24.80
N TYR A 166 -19.17 -5.08 -24.74
CA TYR A 166 -19.40 -6.33 -25.48
C TYR A 166 -19.37 -7.59 -24.61
N GLY A 167 -18.88 -7.49 -23.38
CA GLY A 167 -18.68 -8.62 -22.48
C GLY A 167 -19.89 -8.90 -21.60
N ASP A 168 -19.99 -10.15 -21.16
CA ASP A 168 -20.96 -10.56 -20.15
C ASP A 168 -20.48 -10.26 -18.72
N GLN A 169 -21.34 -10.56 -17.75
CA GLN A 169 -21.04 -10.43 -16.33
C GLN A 169 -19.83 -11.26 -15.88
N GLY A 170 -19.65 -12.46 -16.46
CA GLY A 170 -18.59 -13.38 -16.10
C GLY A 170 -17.22 -12.84 -16.49
N TRP A 171 -17.09 -12.26 -17.68
CA TRP A 171 -15.87 -11.61 -18.14
C TRP A 171 -15.48 -10.43 -17.25
N MET A 172 -16.45 -9.65 -16.78
CA MET A 172 -16.15 -8.56 -15.86
C MET A 172 -15.70 -9.06 -14.48
N ILE A 173 -16.36 -10.09 -13.93
CA ILE A 173 -15.92 -10.73 -12.68
C ILE A 173 -14.50 -11.28 -12.83
N MET A 174 -14.17 -11.88 -13.97
CA MET A 174 -12.82 -12.39 -14.25
C MET A 174 -11.78 -11.26 -14.28
N LEU A 175 -12.05 -10.15 -14.98
CA LEU A 175 -11.15 -9.00 -15.02
C LEU A 175 -10.96 -8.37 -13.65
N VAL A 176 -12.03 -8.23 -12.86
CA VAL A 176 -11.95 -7.70 -11.48
C VAL A 176 -11.15 -8.62 -10.57
N SER A 177 -11.29 -9.94 -10.72
CA SER A 177 -10.46 -10.92 -10.01
C SER A 177 -8.98 -10.73 -10.32
N PHE A 178 -8.63 -10.56 -11.60
CA PHE A 178 -7.25 -10.36 -12.02
C PHE A 178 -6.70 -8.97 -11.60
N LEU A 179 -7.54 -7.93 -11.61
CA LEU A 179 -7.21 -6.61 -11.09
C LEU A 179 -6.85 -6.66 -9.60
N GLY A 180 -7.66 -7.36 -8.78
CA GLY A 180 -7.40 -7.58 -7.36
C GLY A 180 -6.15 -8.40 -7.12
N LEU A 181 -6.00 -9.53 -7.83
CA LEU A 181 -4.83 -10.40 -7.70
C LEU A 181 -3.52 -9.66 -8.00
N THR A 182 -3.47 -8.94 -9.12
CA THR A 182 -2.27 -8.20 -9.49
C THR A 182 -2.00 -7.02 -8.56
N ASN A 183 -3.05 -6.38 -8.02
CA ASN A 183 -2.91 -5.25 -7.08
C ASN A 183 -2.24 -5.70 -5.78
N GLY A 184 -2.79 -6.74 -5.14
CA GLY A 184 -2.27 -7.27 -3.88
C GLY A 184 -0.85 -7.81 -4.03
N TYR A 185 -0.60 -8.56 -5.12
CA TYR A 185 0.72 -9.15 -5.38
C TYR A 185 1.81 -8.09 -5.60
N LEU A 186 1.58 -7.13 -6.51
CA LEU A 186 2.59 -6.11 -6.83
C LEU A 186 2.84 -5.18 -5.64
N THR A 187 1.79 -4.78 -4.92
CA THR A 187 1.91 -3.96 -3.70
C THR A 187 2.85 -4.62 -2.69
N VAL A 188 2.64 -5.90 -2.38
CA VAL A 188 3.48 -6.61 -1.41
C VAL A 188 4.90 -6.81 -1.94
N CYS A 189 5.07 -7.09 -3.24
CA CYS A 189 6.41 -7.21 -3.82
C CYS A 189 7.19 -5.90 -3.70
N VAL A 190 6.60 -4.76 -4.07
CA VAL A 190 7.25 -3.44 -3.95
C VAL A 190 7.57 -3.12 -2.49
N LEU A 191 6.56 -3.14 -1.61
CA LEU A 191 6.75 -2.78 -0.19
C LEU A 191 7.77 -3.63 0.55
N THR A 192 7.95 -4.89 0.14
CA THR A 192 8.89 -5.81 0.80
C THR A 192 10.27 -5.85 0.14
N VAL A 193 10.42 -5.43 -1.12
CA VAL A 193 11.70 -5.41 -1.84
C VAL A 193 12.40 -4.07 -1.68
N THR A 194 11.67 -2.95 -1.72
CA THR A 194 12.25 -1.60 -1.66
C THR A 194 13.09 -1.32 -0.41
N PRO A 195 12.69 -1.74 0.82
CA PRO A 195 13.50 -1.50 2.01
C PRO A 195 14.71 -2.44 2.14
N GLN A 196 14.84 -3.48 1.31
CA GLN A 196 15.94 -4.44 1.41
C GLN A 196 17.26 -3.78 1.04
N GLY A 197 18.28 -3.95 1.89
CA GLY A 197 19.61 -3.38 1.69
C GLY A 197 19.84 -1.99 2.31
N TYR A 198 18.81 -1.37 2.87
CA TYR A 198 18.92 -0.10 3.62
C TYR A 198 19.07 -0.33 5.13
N LYS A 199 19.63 0.66 5.84
CA LYS A 199 19.74 0.64 7.30
C LYS A 199 18.37 0.86 7.96
N GLY A 200 18.17 0.47 9.22
CA GLY A 200 16.87 0.58 9.90
C GLY A 200 16.22 1.97 9.85
N PRO A 201 16.96 3.07 10.13
CA PRO A 201 16.42 4.43 10.00
C PRO A 201 16.03 4.81 8.56
N GLU A 202 16.78 4.32 7.57
CA GLU A 202 16.52 4.56 6.14
C GLU A 202 15.32 3.75 5.64
N GLN A 203 15.17 2.50 6.12
CA GLN A 203 13.99 1.67 5.87
C GLN A 203 12.72 2.33 6.39
N ASN A 204 12.77 2.95 7.57
CA ASN A 204 11.63 3.69 8.11
C ASN A 204 11.29 4.93 7.26
N ALA A 205 12.31 5.68 6.83
CA ALA A 205 12.10 6.83 5.94
C ALA A 205 11.52 6.40 4.58
N LEU A 206 12.03 5.32 3.98
CA LEU A 206 11.51 4.73 2.74
C LEU A 206 10.08 4.22 2.90
N GLY A 207 9.78 3.57 4.01
CA GLY A 207 8.41 3.14 4.34
C GLY A 207 7.43 4.32 4.32
N ASN A 208 7.81 5.44 4.95
CA ASN A 208 6.98 6.66 4.93
C ASN A 208 6.83 7.24 3.52
N LEU A 209 7.89 7.24 2.70
CA LEU A 209 7.82 7.68 1.31
C LEU A 209 6.90 6.79 0.46
N LEU A 210 6.98 5.47 0.64
CA LEU A 210 6.11 4.50 -0.05
C LEU A 210 4.64 4.71 0.35
N VAL A 211 4.35 4.90 1.64
CA VAL A 211 3.00 5.20 2.11
C VAL A 211 2.49 6.53 1.55
N LEU A 212 3.34 7.56 1.48
CA LEU A 212 2.98 8.83 0.85
C LEU A 212 2.62 8.66 -0.63
N CYS A 213 3.43 7.91 -1.40
CA CYS A 213 3.16 7.61 -2.81
C CYS A 213 1.88 6.77 -2.99
N LEU A 214 1.61 5.82 -2.09
CA LEU A 214 0.37 5.08 -2.06
C LEU A 214 -0.82 6.02 -1.87
N LEU A 215 -0.79 6.89 -0.87
CA LEU A 215 -1.87 7.85 -0.59
C LEU A 215 -2.08 8.84 -1.75
N ALA A 216 -1.00 9.34 -2.33
CA ALA A 216 -1.06 10.19 -3.52
C ALA A 216 -1.69 9.45 -4.70
N GLY A 217 -1.32 8.17 -4.90
CA GLY A 217 -1.88 7.33 -5.95
C GLY A 217 -3.37 7.05 -5.75
N LEU A 218 -3.80 6.80 -4.51
CA LEU A 218 -5.22 6.67 -4.17
C LEU A 218 -5.99 7.96 -4.51
N PHE A 219 -5.49 9.11 -4.06
CA PHE A 219 -6.13 10.40 -4.31
C PHE A 219 -6.26 10.70 -5.81
N SER A 220 -5.16 10.55 -6.56
CA SER A 220 -5.16 10.74 -8.01
C SER A 220 -6.04 9.73 -8.73
N GLY A 221 -6.03 8.46 -8.31
CA GLY A 221 -6.88 7.42 -8.90
C GLY A 221 -8.36 7.72 -8.74
N VAL A 222 -8.79 8.11 -7.53
CA VAL A 222 -10.18 8.55 -7.29
C VAL A 222 -10.52 9.76 -8.14
N ALA A 223 -9.64 10.75 -8.26
CA ALA A 223 -9.90 11.92 -9.12
C ALA A 223 -10.07 11.54 -10.61
N LEU A 224 -9.31 10.55 -11.09
CA LEU A 224 -9.42 10.03 -12.46
C LEU A 224 -10.67 9.16 -12.67
N ASP A 225 -11.17 8.50 -11.62
CA ASP A 225 -12.43 7.73 -11.66
C ASP A 225 -13.60 8.62 -12.16
N TRP A 226 -13.65 9.88 -11.72
CA TRP A 226 -14.63 10.86 -12.19
C TRP A 226 -14.58 11.13 -13.70
N LEU A 227 -13.42 10.95 -14.35
CA LEU A 227 -13.31 11.15 -15.80
C LEU A 227 -14.12 10.11 -16.58
N TRP A 228 -14.29 8.90 -16.03
CA TRP A 228 -15.15 7.88 -16.63
C TRP A 228 -16.63 8.28 -16.61
N ILE A 229 -17.04 9.01 -15.56
CA ILE A 229 -18.40 9.52 -15.40
C ILE A 229 -18.67 10.63 -16.41
N ILE A 230 -17.73 11.58 -16.53
CA ILE A 230 -17.84 12.71 -17.47
C ILE A 230 -17.87 12.23 -18.93
N GLY A 231 -17.12 11.17 -19.25
CA GLY A 231 -17.08 10.58 -20.59
C GLY A 231 -18.38 9.91 -21.04
N ASN A 232 -19.32 9.62 -20.14
CA ASN A 232 -20.53 8.86 -20.46
C ASN A 232 -21.77 9.71 -20.78
N GLY A 233 -21.60 11.02 -20.97
CA GLY A 233 -22.52 11.87 -21.75
C GLY A 233 -23.98 11.95 -21.28
N LYS A 234 -24.28 11.57 -20.04
CA LYS A 234 -25.60 11.72 -19.42
C LYS A 234 -25.49 12.47 -18.09
N PHE A 235 -25.23 13.76 -18.21
CA PHE A 235 -25.70 14.77 -17.25
C PHE A 235 -26.81 15.57 -17.90
#